data_AF-A0A1P8JXX1-F1
#
_entry.id   AF-A0A1P8JXX1-F1
#
_cell.length_a   1.000
_cell.length_b   1.000
_cell.length_c   1.000
_cell.angle_alpha   90.00
_cell.angle_beta   90.00
_cell.angle_gamma   90.00
#
_symmetry.space_group_name_H-M   'P 1'
#
loop_
_entity.id
_entity.type
_entity.pdbx_description
1 polymer ?
#
loop_
_entity_poly.entity_id
_entity_poly.type
_entity_poly.pdbx_seq_one_letter_code
_entity_poly.pdbx_strand_id
1 'polypeptide(L)'
;MNEKNENVGEEKMLEETNATQPSVRLPSRRRLIKLGAAGVPVVATLASSPAMAWSCRAPSAWGSNMTGNLTKSQAANPGQKFYTDETWTVTNWATNTARSNTGFTAAPWVQLKSIRSNIYYGIDSSVADADKYKYVTMSALVSNLGIVLPPGVSGSTPVVTVLTTADDFTKAIITAQLNYFFPSSANQMNTCIVVRGQNQLPLMASGTYTPAGGGAPWDKTQILTYLRGNYIAKP
;
A
#
# COMPACT_ATOMS: atom_id res chain seq x y z
N MET A 1 39.32 -45.94 42.54
CA MET A 1 38.67 -47.01 41.77
C MET A 1 37.92 -46.40 40.60
N ASN A 2 38.35 -46.55 39.35
CA ASN A 2 39.70 -46.92 38.89
C ASN A 2 39.97 -46.32 37.50
N GLU A 3 41.24 -46.34 37.14
CA GLU A 3 41.87 -46.38 35.79
C GLU A 3 40.98 -46.79 34.59
N LYS A 4 41.29 -46.49 33.32
CA LYS A 4 42.28 -45.65 32.58
C LYS A 4 41.87 -45.75 31.10
N ASN A 5 42.37 -44.87 30.24
CA ASN A 5 43.09 -45.25 29.01
C ASN A 5 43.52 -44.01 28.22
N GLU A 6 44.83 -43.84 28.11
CA GLU A 6 45.46 -42.98 27.12
C GLU A 6 45.52 -43.72 25.77
N ASN A 7 45.62 -42.98 24.67
CA ASN A 7 46.53 -43.41 23.61
C ASN A 7 47.09 -42.18 22.88
N VAL A 8 48.33 -42.29 22.42
CA VAL A 8 49.16 -41.17 21.92
C VAL A 8 49.47 -41.35 20.44
N GLY A 9 49.65 -40.25 19.70
CA GLY A 9 49.95 -40.26 18.27
C GLY A 9 50.69 -39.00 17.81
N GLU A 10 52.00 -38.98 18.02
CA GLU A 10 52.96 -38.11 17.30
C GLU A 10 53.14 -38.63 15.85
N GLU A 11 53.66 -37.91 14.84
CA GLU A 11 54.31 -36.58 14.75
C GLU A 11 53.82 -35.88 13.43
N LYS A 12 54.52 -35.12 12.55
CA LYS A 12 55.93 -34.69 12.35
C LYS A 12 56.01 -33.31 11.62
N MET A 13 57.18 -32.68 11.76
CA MET A 13 57.86 -31.62 10.97
C MET A 13 57.46 -31.50 9.47
N LEU A 14 57.18 -30.32 8.91
CA LEU A 14 58.06 -29.18 8.51
C LEU A 14 59.00 -29.46 7.32
N GLU A 15 58.83 -28.70 6.22
CA GLU A 15 59.93 -28.26 5.34
C GLU A 15 59.54 -26.98 4.56
N GLU A 16 60.51 -26.08 4.33
CA GLU A 16 60.35 -24.77 3.65
C GLU A 16 61.58 -24.51 2.75
N THR A 17 61.40 -24.12 1.48
CA THR A 17 62.53 -23.71 0.61
C THR A 17 62.21 -22.54 -0.34
N ASN A 18 63.06 -21.50 -0.26
CA ASN A 18 63.28 -20.41 -1.22
C ASN A 18 64.07 -20.92 -2.46
N ALA A 19 64.26 -20.22 -3.59
CA ALA A 19 63.77 -18.97 -4.22
C ALA A 19 64.10 -19.06 -5.74
N THR A 20 63.63 -18.19 -6.65
CA THR A 20 64.34 -16.95 -7.11
C THR A 20 63.68 -16.43 -8.42
N GLN A 21 63.70 -15.11 -8.71
CA GLN A 21 63.21 -14.49 -9.97
C GLN A 21 64.36 -14.08 -10.92
N PRO A 22 64.11 -13.77 -12.22
CA PRO A 22 63.69 -12.42 -12.66
C PRO A 22 62.60 -12.47 -13.79
N SER A 23 62.12 -11.40 -14.47
CA SER A 23 62.69 -10.07 -14.73
C SER A 23 61.69 -8.98 -15.23
N VAL A 24 61.94 -7.70 -14.87
CA VAL A 24 61.98 -6.49 -15.75
C VAL A 24 60.69 -5.76 -16.25
N ARG A 25 60.56 -4.47 -15.81
CA ARG A 25 59.82 -3.29 -16.40
C ARG A 25 58.26 -3.29 -16.36
N LEU A 26 57.54 -2.16 -16.23
CA LEU A 26 57.77 -0.72 -15.89
C LEU A 26 56.45 -0.12 -15.29
N PRO A 27 56.44 1.06 -14.62
CA PRO A 27 55.33 1.46 -13.75
C PRO A 27 54.15 2.14 -14.47
N SER A 28 52.95 1.56 -14.35
CA SER A 28 51.69 2.19 -14.77
C SER A 28 51.19 3.22 -13.73
N ARG A 29 51.81 4.41 -13.72
CA ARG A 29 51.28 5.56 -12.98
C ARG A 29 49.99 6.05 -13.66
N ARG A 30 48.82 5.60 -13.17
CA ARG A 30 47.51 6.13 -13.58
C ARG A 30 47.52 7.66 -13.41
N ARG A 31 47.53 8.40 -14.52
CA ARG A 31 47.52 9.87 -14.51
C ARG A 31 46.20 10.37 -13.95
N LEU A 32 46.25 11.07 -12.83
CA LEU A 32 45.09 11.79 -12.31
C LEU A 32 44.82 12.97 -13.26
N ILE A 33 43.75 12.90 -14.06
CA ILE A 33 43.39 13.98 -14.99
C ILE A 33 42.77 15.13 -14.18
N LYS A 34 43.62 16.06 -13.72
CA LYS A 34 43.17 17.39 -13.31
C LYS A 34 42.80 18.19 -14.56
N LEU A 35 41.52 18.17 -14.92
CA LEU A 35 40.91 19.18 -15.79
C LEU A 35 39.98 20.02 -14.93
N GLY A 36 40.36 21.28 -14.71
CA GLY A 36 39.51 22.25 -14.03
C GLY A 36 38.58 22.91 -15.04
N ALA A 37 37.28 22.83 -14.80
CA ALA A 37 36.27 23.64 -15.46
C ALA A 37 35.21 24.02 -14.41
N ALA A 38 34.83 25.29 -14.36
CA ALA A 38 33.69 25.72 -13.56
C ALA A 38 32.39 25.28 -14.26
N GLY A 39 31.38 24.94 -13.46
CA GLY A 39 30.13 24.36 -13.95
C GLY A 39 29.74 23.16 -13.11
N VAL A 40 29.15 23.42 -11.94
CA VAL A 40 28.44 22.38 -11.20
C VAL A 40 27.28 21.94 -12.10
N PRO A 41 27.21 20.67 -12.55
CA PRO A 41 25.98 20.16 -13.09
C PRO A 41 25.02 20.02 -11.90
N VAL A 42 24.26 21.08 -11.63
CA VAL A 42 23.01 20.96 -10.89
C VAL A 42 22.13 20.12 -11.81
N VAL A 43 22.25 18.80 -11.66
CA VAL A 43 21.34 17.85 -12.28
C VAL A 43 20.00 18.13 -11.63
N ALA A 44 19.23 18.99 -12.31
CA ALA A 44 17.84 19.23 -12.00
C ALA A 44 17.12 17.91 -12.29
N THR A 45 17.14 17.02 -11.30
CA THR A 45 16.39 15.76 -11.30
C THR A 45 14.93 16.13 -11.28
N LEU A 46 14.40 16.46 -12.46
CA LEU A 46 13.00 16.58 -12.76
C LEU A 46 12.36 15.28 -12.27
N ALA A 47 11.73 15.37 -11.09
CA ALA A 47 10.93 14.30 -10.52
C ALA A 47 9.62 14.25 -11.31
N SER A 48 9.73 13.89 -12.60
CA SER A 48 8.66 13.57 -13.52
C SER A 48 7.94 12.32 -13.00
N SER A 49 7.12 12.54 -11.98
CA SER A 49 6.14 11.57 -11.50
C SER A 49 5.29 11.22 -12.72
N PRO A 50 5.33 9.98 -13.24
CA PRO A 50 4.69 9.64 -14.49
C PRO A 50 3.19 9.86 -14.36
N ALA A 51 2.67 10.84 -15.10
CA ALA A 51 1.24 11.09 -15.16
C ALA A 51 0.54 9.84 -15.72
N MET A 52 -0.65 9.54 -15.20
CA MET A 52 -1.48 8.40 -15.63
C MET A 52 -0.91 7.00 -15.31
N ALA A 53 -0.10 6.88 -14.26
CA ALA A 53 0.42 5.59 -13.80
C ALA A 53 0.16 5.43 -12.28
N TRP A 54 -0.68 4.46 -11.86
CA TRP A 54 -1.05 4.32 -10.44
C TRP A 54 0.13 3.84 -9.59
N SER A 55 0.89 4.78 -9.02
CA SER A 55 1.90 4.46 -7.99
C SER A 55 1.19 4.15 -6.68
N CYS A 56 0.78 2.89 -6.51
CA CYS A 56 0.26 2.41 -5.25
C CYS A 56 1.41 2.37 -4.21
N ARG A 57 1.30 3.15 -3.14
CA ARG A 57 2.33 3.30 -2.10
C ARG A 57 1.81 2.85 -0.73
N ALA A 58 2.60 2.09 0.02
CA ALA A 58 2.30 1.79 1.41
C ALA A 58 2.32 3.06 2.29
N PRO A 59 1.50 3.16 3.36
CA PRO A 59 1.42 4.36 4.18
C PRO A 59 2.76 4.84 4.77
N SER A 60 3.65 3.93 5.15
CA SER A 60 4.99 4.24 5.66
C SER A 60 5.88 4.92 4.61
N ALA A 61 5.78 4.51 3.35
CA ALA A 61 6.49 5.12 2.22
C ALA A 61 5.90 6.49 1.85
N TRP A 62 4.57 6.63 1.96
CA TRP A 62 3.88 7.91 1.77
C TRP A 62 4.27 8.93 2.84
N GLY A 63 4.27 8.55 4.13
CA GLY A 63 4.68 9.42 5.23
C GLY A 63 6.17 9.81 5.16
N SER A 64 7.03 8.90 4.68
CA SER A 64 8.43 9.19 4.40
C SER A 64 8.60 10.22 3.27
N ASN A 65 7.71 10.20 2.27
CA ASN A 65 7.72 11.15 1.17
C ASN A 65 7.20 12.54 1.62
N MET A 66 6.11 12.59 2.39
CA MET A 66 5.57 13.82 3.00
C MET A 66 6.58 14.53 3.93
N THR A 67 7.50 13.78 4.55
CA THR A 67 8.58 14.31 5.41
C THR A 67 9.90 14.56 4.67
N GLY A 68 9.92 14.50 3.33
CA GLY A 68 11.09 14.77 2.50
C GLY A 68 12.19 13.70 2.53
N ASN A 69 11.99 12.58 3.24
CA ASN A 69 12.98 11.50 3.35
C ASN A 69 12.90 10.54 2.15
N LEU A 70 13.24 11.08 0.97
CA LEU A 70 13.13 10.39 -0.32
C LEU A 70 13.94 9.09 -0.36
N THR A 71 15.13 9.07 0.26
CA THR A 71 16.06 7.92 0.25
C THR A 71 15.45 6.67 0.88
N LYS A 72 14.68 6.81 1.97
CA LYS A 72 13.94 5.67 2.56
C LYS A 72 12.72 5.27 1.73
N SER A 73 12.05 6.23 1.08
CA SER A 73 10.80 5.97 0.33
C SER A 73 11.00 5.00 -0.86
N GLN A 74 12.14 5.10 -1.56
CA GLN A 74 12.50 4.21 -2.67
C GLN A 74 13.05 2.87 -2.17
N ALA A 75 13.99 2.89 -1.20
CA ALA A 75 14.60 1.68 -0.66
C ALA A 75 13.58 0.73 0.01
N ALA A 76 12.48 1.26 0.53
CA ALA A 76 11.40 0.46 1.13
C ALA A 76 10.47 -0.24 0.12
N ASN A 77 10.53 0.07 -1.18
CA ASN A 77 9.61 -0.49 -2.19
C ASN A 77 10.28 -0.80 -3.55
N PRO A 78 11.32 -1.65 -3.62
CA PRO A 78 11.76 -2.21 -4.89
C PRO A 78 10.61 -2.99 -5.54
N GLY A 79 10.18 -2.59 -6.73
CA GLY A 79 9.07 -3.22 -7.45
C GLY A 79 7.69 -2.56 -7.32
N GLN A 80 7.62 -1.24 -7.09
CA GLN A 80 6.36 -0.49 -7.30
C GLN A 80 5.84 -0.71 -8.73
N LYS A 81 4.79 -1.53 -8.87
CA LYS A 81 4.04 -1.69 -10.11
C LYS A 81 3.12 -0.49 -10.29
N PHE A 82 3.04 0.00 -11.51
CA PHE A 82 2.03 0.94 -11.92
C PHE A 82 0.84 0.16 -12.47
N TYR A 83 -0.36 0.45 -11.98
CA TYR A 83 -1.61 -0.13 -12.45
C TYR A 83 -2.38 0.86 -13.33
N THR A 84 -3.27 0.34 -14.17
CA THR A 84 -4.01 1.10 -15.19
C THR A 84 -5.37 1.60 -14.73
N ASP A 85 -6.03 0.88 -13.82
CA ASP A 85 -7.48 1.01 -13.61
C ASP A 85 -7.83 1.58 -12.23
N GLU A 86 -8.78 2.51 -12.21
CA GLU A 86 -9.21 3.20 -11.00
C GLU A 86 -10.30 2.42 -10.25
N THR A 87 -10.26 2.42 -8.91
CA THR A 87 -11.31 1.84 -8.06
C THR A 87 -12.68 2.55 -8.25
N TRP A 88 -13.78 1.93 -7.81
CA TRP A 88 -15.10 2.59 -7.81
C TRP A 88 -15.08 3.84 -6.91
N THR A 89 -15.68 4.94 -7.38
CA THR A 89 -15.72 6.19 -6.61
C THR A 89 -16.84 6.21 -5.57
N VAL A 90 -16.82 7.19 -4.66
CA VAL A 90 -17.93 7.50 -3.73
C VAL A 90 -19.23 7.64 -4.53
N THR A 91 -19.19 8.36 -5.66
CA THR A 91 -20.33 8.52 -6.57
C THR A 91 -20.81 7.19 -7.15
N ASN A 92 -19.92 6.28 -7.58
CA ASN A 92 -20.34 4.96 -8.06
C ASN A 92 -21.03 4.13 -6.98
N TRP A 93 -20.51 4.15 -5.75
CA TRP A 93 -21.10 3.46 -4.61
C TRP A 93 -22.44 4.09 -4.16
N ALA A 94 -22.56 5.41 -4.19
CA ALA A 94 -23.78 6.12 -3.83
C ALA A 94 -24.92 5.93 -4.86
N THR A 95 -24.59 5.86 -6.15
CA THR A 95 -25.57 5.76 -7.25
C THR A 95 -25.79 4.33 -7.77
N ASN A 96 -25.00 3.36 -7.29
CA ASN A 96 -24.91 2.00 -7.83
C ASN A 96 -24.67 1.98 -9.36
N THR A 97 -23.70 2.77 -9.83
CA THR A 97 -23.33 2.84 -11.26
C THR A 97 -22.09 2.02 -11.57
N ALA A 98 -22.11 1.32 -12.71
CA ALA A 98 -20.94 0.62 -13.25
C ALA A 98 -19.85 1.63 -13.68
N ARG A 99 -18.60 1.16 -13.75
CA ARG A 99 -17.43 1.94 -14.20
C ARG A 99 -16.76 1.26 -15.40
N SER A 100 -17.57 1.01 -16.43
CA SER A 100 -17.19 0.21 -17.61
C SER A 100 -15.93 0.71 -18.33
N ASN A 101 -15.67 2.01 -18.32
CA ASN A 101 -14.48 2.62 -18.94
C ASN A 101 -13.15 2.21 -18.28
N THR A 102 -13.18 1.63 -17.08
CA THR A 102 -12.00 1.08 -16.36
C THR A 102 -12.24 -0.39 -16.00
N GLY A 103 -12.87 -1.14 -16.92
CA GLY A 103 -13.10 -2.59 -16.80
C GLY A 103 -14.25 -3.04 -15.89
N PHE A 104 -14.75 -2.19 -14.99
CA PHE A 104 -15.82 -2.56 -14.05
C PHE A 104 -17.21 -2.46 -14.72
N THR A 105 -17.53 -3.42 -15.58
CA THR A 105 -18.78 -3.50 -16.36
C THR A 105 -20.05 -3.67 -15.52
N ALA A 106 -19.94 -4.15 -14.29
CA ALA A 106 -21.04 -4.28 -13.34
C ALA A 106 -20.99 -3.19 -12.26
N ALA A 107 -22.17 -2.86 -11.72
CA ALA A 107 -22.31 -1.90 -10.64
C ALA A 107 -21.76 -2.46 -9.30
N PRO A 108 -21.22 -1.60 -8.41
CA PRO A 108 -20.46 -2.06 -7.23
C PRO A 108 -21.28 -2.91 -6.25
N TRP A 109 -22.58 -2.63 -6.06
CA TRP A 109 -23.42 -3.43 -5.16
C TRP A 109 -23.79 -4.80 -5.73
N VAL A 110 -23.86 -4.93 -7.06
CA VAL A 110 -24.05 -6.23 -7.73
C VAL A 110 -22.83 -7.13 -7.50
N GLN A 111 -21.63 -6.54 -7.58
CA GLN A 111 -20.39 -7.24 -7.25
C GLN A 111 -20.26 -7.49 -5.73
N LEU A 112 -20.73 -6.59 -4.87
CA LEU A 112 -20.71 -6.85 -3.42
C LEU A 112 -21.61 -8.03 -3.05
N LYS A 113 -22.79 -8.13 -3.69
CA LYS A 113 -23.74 -9.23 -3.53
C LYS A 113 -23.19 -10.57 -4.03
N SER A 114 -22.34 -10.61 -5.06
CA SER A 114 -21.70 -11.86 -5.51
C SER A 114 -20.65 -12.38 -4.52
N ILE A 115 -19.97 -11.47 -3.80
CA ILE A 115 -18.98 -11.79 -2.76
C ILE A 115 -19.62 -12.01 -1.37
N ARG A 116 -20.79 -11.39 -1.11
CA ARG A 116 -21.59 -11.50 0.12
C ARG A 116 -23.08 -11.52 -0.22
N SER A 117 -23.62 -12.70 -0.47
CA SER A 117 -25.04 -12.90 -0.81
C SER A 117 -26.01 -12.41 0.28
N ASN A 118 -25.57 -12.38 1.54
CA ASN A 118 -26.33 -11.92 2.70
C ASN A 118 -26.29 -10.40 2.94
N ILE A 119 -25.65 -9.61 2.06
CA ILE A 119 -25.56 -8.14 2.21
C ILE A 119 -26.93 -7.43 2.19
N TYR A 120 -27.96 -8.09 1.63
CA TYR A 120 -29.36 -7.63 1.62
C TYR A 120 -30.26 -8.38 2.62
N TYR A 121 -29.70 -9.12 3.59
CA TYR A 121 -30.49 -9.83 4.60
C TYR A 121 -31.30 -8.84 5.47
N GLY A 122 -32.58 -9.16 5.71
CA GLY A 122 -33.50 -8.30 6.45
C GLY A 122 -34.10 -7.14 5.65
N ILE A 123 -33.69 -6.91 4.41
CA ILE A 123 -34.35 -5.97 3.50
C ILE A 123 -35.60 -6.64 2.92
N ASP A 124 -36.72 -5.91 2.88
CA ASP A 124 -38.01 -6.42 2.41
C ASP A 124 -37.90 -7.06 1.01
N SER A 125 -38.61 -8.17 0.84
CA SER A 125 -38.77 -8.89 -0.42
C SER A 125 -39.51 -8.06 -1.48
N SER A 126 -40.37 -7.12 -1.07
CA SER A 126 -41.10 -6.22 -1.98
C SER A 126 -40.20 -5.22 -2.73
N VAL A 127 -39.03 -4.88 -2.16
CA VAL A 127 -38.08 -3.94 -2.78
C VAL A 127 -37.44 -4.59 -4.00
N ALA A 128 -37.45 -3.92 -5.15
CA ALA A 128 -36.76 -4.38 -6.36
C ALA A 128 -35.26 -4.58 -6.08
N ASP A 129 -34.67 -5.67 -6.58
CA ASP A 129 -33.27 -6.03 -6.25
C ASP A 129 -32.25 -4.96 -6.68
N ALA A 130 -32.57 -4.21 -7.74
CA ALA A 130 -31.81 -3.06 -8.22
C ALA A 130 -31.79 -1.88 -7.24
N ASP A 131 -32.77 -1.78 -6.33
CA ASP A 131 -32.92 -0.70 -5.33
C ASP A 131 -32.48 -1.08 -3.92
N LYS A 132 -32.29 -2.38 -3.61
CA LYS A 132 -31.97 -2.86 -2.25
C LYS A 132 -30.72 -2.23 -1.65
N TYR A 133 -29.75 -1.82 -2.48
CA TYR A 133 -28.56 -1.09 -2.03
C TYR A 133 -28.87 0.20 -1.24
N LYS A 134 -30.01 0.86 -1.52
CA LYS A 134 -30.47 2.07 -0.84
C LYS A 134 -30.85 1.82 0.63
N TYR A 135 -31.14 0.57 0.98
CA TYR A 135 -31.61 0.14 2.31
C TYR A 135 -30.54 -0.61 3.12
N VAL A 136 -29.36 -0.88 2.54
CA VAL A 136 -28.24 -1.45 3.30
C VAL A 136 -27.80 -0.44 4.35
N THR A 137 -27.76 -0.85 5.62
CA THR A 137 -27.32 -0.01 6.73
C THR A 137 -25.82 -0.13 6.97
N MET A 138 -25.23 0.86 7.65
CA MET A 138 -23.84 0.77 8.09
C MET A 138 -23.61 -0.46 9.00
N SER A 139 -24.57 -0.84 9.86
CA SER A 139 -24.50 -2.05 10.70
C SER A 139 -24.45 -3.35 9.88
N ALA A 140 -25.14 -3.42 8.74
CA ALA A 140 -25.04 -4.55 7.82
C ALA A 140 -23.66 -4.64 7.14
N LEU A 141 -22.96 -3.52 6.96
CA LEU A 141 -21.54 -3.55 6.54
C LEU A 141 -20.63 -4.03 7.67
N VAL A 142 -20.84 -3.57 8.92
CA VAL A 142 -20.05 -4.01 10.08
C VAL A 142 -20.15 -5.54 10.24
N SER A 143 -21.36 -6.10 10.21
CA SER A 143 -21.58 -7.54 10.46
C SER A 143 -21.14 -8.45 9.32
N ASN A 144 -21.31 -8.06 8.05
CA ASN A 144 -21.02 -8.93 6.90
C ASN A 144 -19.61 -8.77 6.31
N LEU A 145 -18.93 -7.65 6.62
CA LEU A 145 -17.60 -7.32 6.07
C LEU A 145 -16.56 -7.04 7.16
N GLY A 146 -16.95 -6.69 8.38
CA GLY A 146 -16.01 -6.21 9.41
C GLY A 146 -15.52 -4.77 9.17
N ILE A 147 -16.29 -3.96 8.45
CA ILE A 147 -15.99 -2.54 8.22
C ILE A 147 -16.06 -1.77 9.53
N VAL A 148 -15.06 -0.93 9.80
CA VAL A 148 -15.04 -0.03 10.98
C VAL A 148 -15.66 1.32 10.62
N LEU A 149 -16.58 1.78 11.45
CA LEU A 149 -17.31 3.03 11.25
C LEU A 149 -16.48 4.25 11.73
N PRO A 150 -16.38 5.33 10.94
CA PRO A 150 -15.86 6.60 11.42
C PRO A 150 -16.65 7.18 12.60
N PRO A 151 -16.00 7.92 13.52
CA PRO A 151 -16.68 8.59 14.63
C PRO A 151 -17.82 9.50 14.14
N GLY A 152 -19.01 9.33 14.72
CA GLY A 152 -20.23 10.06 14.35
C GLY A 152 -21.17 9.33 13.39
N VAL A 153 -20.74 8.22 12.78
CA VAL A 153 -21.60 7.41 11.89
C VAL A 153 -22.44 6.42 12.71
N SER A 154 -23.77 6.53 12.64
CA SER A 154 -24.67 5.54 13.25
C SER A 154 -24.72 4.25 12.43
N GLY A 155 -24.75 3.11 13.11
CA GLY A 155 -25.00 1.81 12.49
C GLY A 155 -26.36 1.71 11.80
N SER A 156 -27.38 2.46 12.23
CA SER A 156 -28.71 2.44 11.62
C SER A 156 -28.83 3.26 10.32
N THR A 157 -27.87 4.15 10.02
CA THR A 157 -27.94 4.99 8.82
C THR A 157 -27.73 4.15 7.55
N PRO A 158 -28.49 4.36 6.46
CA PRO A 158 -28.23 3.72 5.18
C PRO A 158 -26.88 4.15 4.60
N VAL A 159 -26.15 3.21 3.98
CA VAL A 159 -24.81 3.46 3.41
C VAL A 159 -24.86 4.55 2.34
N VAL A 160 -25.89 4.55 1.49
CA VAL A 160 -26.10 5.58 0.46
C VAL A 160 -26.30 6.97 1.07
N THR A 161 -26.97 7.07 2.23
CA THR A 161 -27.10 8.34 2.96
C THR A 161 -25.75 8.82 3.46
N VAL A 162 -24.94 7.94 4.07
CA VAL A 162 -23.57 8.30 4.50
C VAL A 162 -22.71 8.76 3.32
N LEU A 163 -22.72 8.01 2.22
CA LEU A 163 -21.93 8.32 1.01
C LEU A 163 -22.37 9.60 0.29
N THR A 164 -23.59 10.09 0.52
CA THR A 164 -24.09 11.35 -0.06
C THR A 164 -23.95 12.54 0.90
N THR A 165 -24.33 12.40 2.18
CA THR A 165 -24.45 13.53 3.11
C THR A 165 -23.29 13.73 4.10
N ALA A 166 -22.47 12.70 4.37
CA ALA A 166 -21.39 12.82 5.35
C ALA A 166 -20.20 13.68 4.87
N ASP A 167 -19.23 13.91 5.75
CA ASP A 167 -17.98 14.60 5.41
C ASP A 167 -17.09 13.79 4.44
N ASP A 168 -16.18 14.50 3.77
CA ASP A 168 -15.25 13.96 2.77
C ASP A 168 -14.36 12.82 3.30
N PHE A 169 -13.95 12.88 4.57
CA PHE A 169 -13.14 11.83 5.19
C PHE A 169 -13.98 10.58 5.47
N THR A 170 -15.18 10.74 6.04
CA THR A 170 -16.12 9.63 6.27
C THR A 170 -16.49 8.93 4.95
N LYS A 171 -16.83 9.70 3.91
CA LYS A 171 -17.08 9.20 2.55
C LYS A 171 -15.91 8.39 2.02
N ALA A 172 -14.70 8.96 2.05
CA ALA A 172 -13.50 8.30 1.53
C ALA A 172 -13.14 7.02 2.31
N ILE A 173 -13.28 7.01 3.63
CA ILE A 173 -12.99 5.82 4.46
C ILE A 173 -13.97 4.67 4.19
N ILE A 174 -15.28 4.95 4.05
CA ILE A 174 -16.26 3.91 3.74
C ILE A 174 -16.06 3.37 2.32
N THR A 175 -15.85 4.23 1.33
CA THR A 175 -15.53 3.79 -0.04
C THR A 175 -14.21 3.02 -0.11
N ALA A 176 -13.16 3.44 0.61
CA ALA A 176 -11.90 2.72 0.69
C ALA A 176 -12.07 1.30 1.26
N GLN A 177 -12.82 1.18 2.36
CA GLN A 177 -13.09 -0.12 3.00
C GLN A 177 -13.98 -1.00 2.13
N LEU A 178 -14.97 -0.45 1.43
CA LEU A 178 -15.77 -1.19 0.45
C LEU A 178 -14.90 -1.69 -0.71
N ASN A 179 -14.08 -0.82 -1.31
CA ASN A 179 -13.17 -1.17 -2.41
C ASN A 179 -12.15 -2.26 -2.02
N TYR A 180 -11.78 -2.38 -0.74
CA TYR A 180 -10.86 -3.42 -0.24
C TYR A 180 -11.41 -4.85 -0.41
N PHE A 181 -12.74 -5.05 -0.40
CA PHE A 181 -13.35 -6.38 -0.59
C PHE A 181 -13.38 -6.84 -2.06
N PHE A 182 -12.82 -6.06 -2.98
CA PHE A 182 -12.75 -6.37 -4.41
C PHE A 182 -11.32 -6.64 -4.87
N PRO A 183 -10.82 -7.87 -4.73
CA PRO A 183 -9.53 -8.28 -5.28
C PRO A 183 -9.65 -8.44 -6.80
N SER A 184 -9.55 -7.35 -7.56
CA SER A 184 -9.24 -7.46 -8.98
C SER A 184 -7.73 -7.58 -9.14
N SER A 185 -7.28 -8.49 -10.02
CA SER A 185 -5.87 -8.65 -10.37
C SER A 185 -5.24 -7.38 -10.96
N ALA A 186 -6.09 -6.48 -11.48
CA ALA A 186 -5.73 -5.14 -11.97
C ALA A 186 -5.50 -4.12 -10.85
N ASN A 187 -6.18 -4.22 -9.69
CA ASN A 187 -6.11 -3.18 -8.64
C ASN A 187 -5.06 -3.47 -7.55
N GLN A 188 -4.81 -4.75 -7.24
CA GLN A 188 -3.82 -5.23 -6.25
C GLN A 188 -3.77 -4.42 -4.93
N MET A 189 -4.89 -3.85 -4.48
CA MET A 189 -4.88 -2.77 -3.47
C MET A 189 -4.33 -3.21 -2.10
N ASN A 190 -4.38 -4.52 -1.85
CA ASN A 190 -3.72 -5.19 -0.73
C ASN A 190 -2.22 -4.87 -0.62
N THR A 191 -1.51 -4.69 -1.74
CA THR A 191 -0.05 -4.42 -1.77
C THR A 191 0.35 -3.12 -1.06
N CYS A 192 -0.60 -2.21 -0.86
CA CYS A 192 -0.39 -0.91 -0.23
C CYS A 192 -1.13 -0.79 1.10
N ILE A 193 -2.34 -1.35 1.17
CA ILE A 193 -3.20 -1.26 2.36
C ILE A 193 -2.89 -2.35 3.39
N VAL A 194 -2.30 -3.48 3.00
CA VAL A 194 -1.89 -4.55 3.93
C VAL A 194 -0.42 -4.39 4.27
N VAL A 195 -0.12 -3.85 5.45
CA VAL A 195 1.25 -3.72 5.96
C VAL A 195 1.47 -4.78 7.04
N ARG A 196 2.52 -5.60 6.90
CA ARG A 196 2.84 -6.72 7.81
C ARG A 196 1.66 -7.70 8.02
N GLY A 197 0.85 -7.92 6.99
CA GLY A 197 -0.33 -8.80 7.04
C GLY A 197 -1.61 -8.14 7.59
N GLN A 198 -1.55 -6.90 8.07
CA GLN A 198 -2.71 -6.18 8.62
C GLN A 198 -3.24 -5.10 7.66
N ASN A 199 -4.54 -5.17 7.32
CA ASN A 199 -5.26 -4.09 6.65
C ASN A 199 -5.23 -2.82 7.51
N GLN A 200 -4.72 -1.71 6.97
CA GLN A 200 -4.56 -0.45 7.68
C GLN A 200 -5.82 0.45 7.67
N LEU A 201 -6.81 0.21 6.79
CA LEU A 201 -8.01 1.05 6.71
C LEU A 201 -8.88 1.07 8.00
N PRO A 202 -9.10 -0.06 8.71
CA PRO A 202 -9.78 -0.04 10.00
C PRO A 202 -9.12 0.86 11.04
N LEU A 203 -7.78 1.00 10.99
CA LEU A 203 -7.02 1.88 11.87
C LEU A 203 -7.20 3.35 11.48
N MET A 204 -7.24 3.64 10.17
CA MET A 204 -7.47 4.99 9.63
C MET A 204 -8.89 5.51 9.91
N ALA A 205 -9.88 4.63 10.08
CA ALA A 205 -11.27 5.01 10.28
C ALA A 205 -11.53 5.86 11.55
N SER A 206 -10.67 5.74 12.56
CA SER A 206 -10.70 6.56 13.78
C SER A 206 -10.56 8.07 13.52
N GLY A 207 -9.95 8.48 12.40
CA GLY A 207 -9.55 9.84 12.12
C GLY A 207 -8.12 10.21 12.55
N THR A 208 -7.39 9.28 13.19
CA THR A 208 -5.97 9.41 13.55
C THR A 208 -5.21 8.12 13.25
N TYR A 209 -4.09 8.21 12.53
CA TYR A 209 -3.36 7.01 12.08
C TYR A 209 -1.84 7.17 12.11
N THR A 210 -1.13 6.29 12.82
CA THR A 210 0.34 6.27 12.82
C THR A 210 0.85 5.15 11.89
N PRO A 211 1.60 5.47 10.81
CA PRO A 211 2.13 4.46 9.90
C PRO A 211 3.07 3.44 10.58
N ALA A 212 2.92 2.17 10.22
CA ALA A 212 3.79 1.10 10.69
C ALA A 212 5.24 1.33 10.22
N GLY A 213 6.11 1.70 11.18
CA GLY A 213 7.47 2.21 10.93
C GLY A 213 7.81 3.42 11.80
N GLY A 214 6.79 4.07 12.40
CA GLY A 214 6.95 5.24 13.25
C GLY A 214 6.91 6.56 12.47
N GLY A 215 6.78 7.66 13.21
CA GLY A 215 6.57 9.01 12.66
C GLY A 215 5.50 9.77 13.45
N ALA A 216 5.14 10.96 12.99
CA ALA A 216 4.00 11.68 13.52
C ALA A 216 2.68 10.97 13.15
N PRO A 217 1.66 10.99 14.03
CA PRO A 217 0.32 10.52 13.68
C PRO A 217 -0.28 11.40 12.58
N TRP A 218 -0.95 10.77 11.63
CA TRP A 218 -1.70 11.45 10.58
C TRP A 218 -3.07 11.90 11.08
N ASP A 219 -3.49 13.09 10.66
CA ASP A 219 -4.86 13.57 10.83
C ASP A 219 -5.80 13.10 9.70
N LYS A 220 -7.09 13.45 9.80
CA LYS A 220 -8.10 13.19 8.76
C LYS A 220 -7.69 13.73 7.38
N THR A 221 -7.01 14.88 7.31
CA THR A 221 -6.58 15.54 6.07
C THR A 221 -5.48 14.75 5.37
N GLN A 222 -4.47 14.29 6.12
CA GLN A 222 -3.36 13.49 5.64
C GLN A 222 -3.82 12.09 5.22
N ILE A 223 -4.75 11.48 5.97
CA ILE A 223 -5.41 10.23 5.60
C ILE A 223 -6.20 10.40 4.29
N LEU A 224 -7.03 11.44 4.17
CA LEU A 224 -7.81 11.72 2.95
C LEU A 224 -6.90 11.98 1.74
N THR A 225 -5.79 12.70 1.95
CA THR A 225 -4.75 12.95 0.95
C THR A 225 -4.06 11.66 0.50
N TYR A 226 -3.77 10.74 1.43
CA TYR A 226 -3.26 9.40 1.12
C TYR A 226 -4.25 8.59 0.27
N LEU A 227 -5.51 8.49 0.70
CA LEU A 227 -6.54 7.70 0.00
C LEU A 227 -6.81 8.19 -1.43
N ARG A 228 -6.88 9.53 -1.61
CA ARG A 228 -7.06 10.17 -2.92
C ARG A 228 -5.81 10.03 -3.80
N GLY A 229 -4.63 10.30 -3.25
CA GLY A 229 -3.36 10.23 -3.96
C GLY A 229 -2.95 8.80 -4.38
N ASN A 230 -3.47 7.78 -3.71
CA ASN A 230 -3.27 6.37 -4.05
C ASN A 230 -4.48 5.74 -4.75
N TYR A 231 -5.46 6.54 -5.20
CA TYR A 231 -6.62 6.08 -5.99
C TYR A 231 -7.48 5.00 -5.29
N ILE A 232 -7.39 4.92 -3.96
CA ILE A 232 -8.09 3.97 -3.08
C ILE A 232 -9.55 4.39 -2.91
N ALA A 233 -9.79 5.70 -2.78
CA ALA A 233 -11.12 6.31 -2.76
C ALA A 233 -11.06 7.70 -3.42
N LYS A 234 -11.84 7.86 -4.49
CA LYS A 234 -12.11 9.14 -5.16
C LYS A 234 -13.58 9.54 -4.93
N PRO A 235 -13.91 10.85 -4.93
CA PRO A 235 -15.31 11.30 -5.03
C PRO A 235 -15.99 10.73 -6.30
#